data_AF-A0A2P6TCQ0-F1
#
_entry.id   AF-A0A2P6TCQ0-F1
#
_cell.length_a   1.000
_cell.length_b   1.000
_cell.length_c   1.000
_cell.angle_alpha   90.00
_cell.angle_beta   90.00
_cell.angle_gamma   90.00
#
_symmetry.space_group_name_H-M   'P 1'
#
loop_
_entity.id
_entity.type
_entity.pdbx_description
1 polymer ?
#
loop_
_entity_poly.entity_id
_entity_poly.type
_entity_poly.pdbx_seq_one_letter_code
_entity_poly.pdbx_strand_id
1 'polypeptide(L)'
;MAVTAGMDSFEQKLAQLPDASYILFKADWCPDCVRSTDAVKSAVATAGAQLLLVDVADAPPAWKTPAHPLRSDARFQLGGIPTLVYWKGGKAAAKLGAELERAPTTAAAAQVAAAFVKANP
;
A
#
# COMPACT_ATOMS: atom_id res chain seq x y z
N MET A 1 -7.02 -12.47 -0.03
CA MET A 1 -8.03 -11.71 0.76
C MET A 1 -7.39 -10.44 1.30
N ALA A 2 -8.17 -9.35 1.44
CA ALA A 2 -7.67 -8.09 2.00
C ALA A 2 -8.01 -7.98 3.49
N VAL A 3 -7.05 -7.51 4.30
CA VAL A 3 -7.22 -7.20 5.73
C VAL A 3 -6.86 -5.74 5.94
N THR A 4 -7.62 -5.00 6.76
CA THR A 4 -7.34 -3.57 7.03
C THR A 4 -6.71 -3.39 8.40
N ALA A 5 -5.71 -2.50 8.54
CA ALA A 5 -5.08 -2.07 9.78
C ALA A 5 -5.10 -0.54 9.88
N GLY A 6 -5.38 0.00 11.07
CA GLY A 6 -4.89 1.33 11.44
C GLY A 6 -3.49 1.23 12.07
N MET A 7 -2.84 2.37 12.26
CA MET A 7 -1.48 2.44 12.82
C MET A 7 -1.30 1.68 14.14
N ASP A 8 -2.29 1.69 15.03
CA ASP A 8 -2.22 0.99 16.34
C ASP A 8 -2.14 -0.53 16.24
N SER A 9 -2.63 -1.10 15.13
CA SER A 9 -2.66 -2.56 14.89
C SER A 9 -1.69 -3.01 13.80
N PHE A 10 -0.94 -2.06 13.22
CA PHE A 10 -0.13 -2.30 12.03
C PHE A 10 0.95 -3.36 12.27
N GLU A 11 1.76 -3.22 13.32
CA GLU A 11 2.86 -4.17 13.60
C GLU A 11 2.35 -5.59 13.84
N GLN A 12 1.23 -5.73 14.56
CA GLN A 12 0.62 -7.04 14.80
C GLN A 12 0.19 -7.70 13.49
N LYS A 13 -0.46 -6.95 12.59
CA LYS A 13 -0.92 -7.51 11.31
C LYS A 13 0.22 -7.74 10.33
N LEU A 14 1.26 -6.92 10.37
CA LEU A 14 2.48 -7.14 9.61
C LEU A 14 3.18 -8.43 10.04
N ALA A 15 3.27 -8.70 11.34
CA ALA A 15 3.86 -9.93 11.87
C ALA A 15 3.07 -11.20 11.51
N GLN A 16 1.76 -11.07 11.24
CA GLN A 16 0.89 -12.16 10.80
C GLN A 16 0.86 -12.33 9.28
N LEU A 17 1.48 -11.43 8.54
CA LEU A 17 1.48 -11.45 7.09
C LEU A 17 2.39 -12.58 6.58
N PRO A 18 1.95 -13.41 5.61
CA PRO A 18 2.82 -14.38 4.97
C PRO A 18 4.04 -13.71 4.35
N ASP A 19 5.14 -14.46 4.18
CA ASP A 19 6.42 -13.91 3.73
C ASP A 19 6.29 -13.16 2.40
N ALA A 20 5.63 -13.75 1.39
CA ALA A 20 5.31 -13.07 0.13
C ALA A 20 3.87 -12.53 0.19
N SER A 21 3.72 -11.21 0.32
CA SER A 21 2.42 -10.55 0.44
C SER A 21 2.48 -9.08 0.05
N TYR A 22 1.32 -8.44 -0.06
CA TYR A 22 1.21 -7.04 -0.42
C TYR A 22 0.74 -6.19 0.74
N ILE A 23 1.27 -4.97 0.83
CA ILE A 23 0.84 -3.95 1.79
C ILE A 23 0.52 -2.67 1.01
N LEU A 24 -0.70 -2.17 1.11
CA LEU A 24 -1.09 -0.88 0.55
C LEU A 24 -1.23 0.13 1.68
N PHE A 25 -0.34 1.12 1.70
CA PHE A 25 -0.46 2.29 2.57
C PHE A 25 -1.36 3.32 1.90
N LYS A 26 -2.46 3.69 2.58
CA LYS A 26 -3.50 4.58 2.06
C LYS A 26 -4.11 5.45 3.16
N ALA A 27 -4.99 6.35 2.76
CA ALA A 27 -5.92 7.02 3.66
C ALA A 27 -7.20 7.41 2.88
N ASP A 28 -8.37 7.31 3.51
CA ASP A 28 -9.65 7.51 2.83
C ASP A 28 -9.93 8.97 2.43
N TRP A 29 -9.26 9.94 3.06
CA TRP A 29 -9.33 11.35 2.68
C TRP A 29 -8.45 11.69 1.46
N CYS A 30 -7.56 10.78 1.02
CA CYS A 30 -6.64 11.03 -0.07
C CYS A 30 -7.31 10.67 -1.43
N PRO A 31 -7.48 11.65 -2.36
CA PRO A 31 -8.15 11.39 -3.64
C PRO A 31 -7.46 10.31 -4.49
N ASP A 32 -6.13 10.24 -4.43
CA ASP A 32 -5.35 9.23 -5.16
C ASP A 32 -5.55 7.84 -4.56
N CYS A 33 -5.61 7.74 -3.23
CA CYS A 33 -5.92 6.49 -2.54
C CYS A 33 -7.32 5.99 -2.89
N VAL A 34 -8.33 6.86 -2.86
CA VAL A 34 -9.71 6.51 -3.21
C VAL A 34 -9.79 5.98 -4.65
N ARG A 35 -9.06 6.61 -5.58
CA ARG A 35 -9.01 6.20 -6.98
C ARG A 35 -8.30 4.86 -7.21
N SER A 36 -7.25 4.56 -6.44
CA SER A 36 -6.39 3.40 -6.70
C SER A 36 -6.70 2.16 -5.86
N THR A 37 -7.38 2.30 -4.72
CA THR A 37 -7.50 1.21 -3.73
C THR A 37 -8.19 -0.03 -4.29
N ASP A 38 -9.31 0.13 -4.98
CA ASP A 38 -10.04 -1.03 -5.52
C ASP A 38 -9.31 -1.69 -6.69
N ALA A 39 -8.57 -0.91 -7.47
CA ALA A 39 -7.69 -1.41 -8.52
C ALA A 39 -6.58 -2.30 -7.95
N VAL A 40 -5.95 -1.87 -6.85
CA VAL A 40 -4.93 -2.67 -6.14
C VAL A 40 -5.53 -3.93 -5.53
N LYS A 41 -6.67 -3.81 -4.83
CA LYS A 41 -7.37 -4.98 -4.26
C LYS A 41 -7.67 -6.02 -5.33
N SER A 42 -8.18 -5.59 -6.48
CA SER A 42 -8.49 -6.47 -7.61
C SER A 42 -7.24 -7.15 -8.15
N ALA A 43 -6.18 -6.39 -8.43
CA ALA A 43 -4.92 -6.94 -8.95
C ALA A 43 -4.32 -8.02 -8.02
N VAL A 44 -4.25 -7.74 -6.72
CA VAL A 44 -3.69 -8.67 -5.73
C VAL A 44 -4.59 -9.90 -5.55
N ALA A 45 -5.92 -9.71 -5.54
CA ALA A 45 -6.86 -10.82 -5.46
C ALA A 45 -6.81 -11.73 -6.69
N THR A 46 -6.69 -11.17 -7.90
CA THR A 46 -6.52 -11.92 -9.15
C THR A 46 -5.23 -12.75 -9.14
N ALA A 47 -4.16 -12.25 -8.52
CA ALA A 47 -2.92 -13.00 -8.34
C ALA A 47 -2.99 -14.07 -7.22
N GLY A 48 -4.11 -14.18 -6.49
CA GLY A 48 -4.25 -15.11 -5.37
C GLY A 48 -3.43 -14.75 -4.13
N ALA A 49 -2.91 -13.52 -4.07
CA ALA A 49 -2.04 -13.08 -2.98
C ALA A 49 -2.82 -12.41 -1.82
N GLN A 50 -2.15 -12.24 -0.69
CA GLN A 50 -2.68 -11.54 0.48
C GLN A 50 -2.39 -10.05 0.39
N LEU A 51 -3.34 -9.24 0.84
CA LEU A 51 -3.22 -7.78 0.88
C LEU A 51 -3.52 -7.26 2.29
N LEU A 52 -2.59 -6.49 2.85
CA LEU A 52 -2.79 -5.67 4.03
C LEU A 52 -3.04 -4.22 3.60
N LEU A 53 -4.23 -3.69 3.86
CA LEU A 53 -4.53 -2.26 3.73
C LEU A 53 -4.13 -1.58 5.04
N VAL A 54 -3.34 -0.52 4.96
CA VAL A 54 -2.90 0.24 6.14
C VAL A 54 -3.38 1.68 5.99
N ASP A 55 -4.30 2.08 6.87
CA ASP A 55 -4.71 3.47 7.02
C ASP A 55 -3.65 4.21 7.83
N VAL A 56 -2.91 5.10 7.16
CA VAL A 56 -1.76 5.79 7.74
C VAL A 56 -2.18 6.89 8.70
N ALA A 57 -3.35 7.49 8.50
CA ALA A 57 -3.90 8.53 9.34
C ALA A 57 -5.36 8.84 9.00
N ASP A 58 -6.16 9.23 9.99
CA ASP A 58 -7.55 9.67 9.81
C ASP A 58 -7.67 11.04 9.12
N ALA A 59 -6.63 11.87 9.17
CA ALA A 59 -6.65 13.22 8.61
C ALA A 59 -5.30 13.63 7.96
N PRO A 60 -5.32 14.53 6.95
CA PRO A 60 -4.10 14.95 6.25
C PRO A 60 -2.96 15.49 7.13
N PRO A 61 -3.19 16.31 8.18
CA PRO A 61 -2.10 16.85 8.99
C PRO A 61 -1.26 15.77 9.69
N ALA A 62 -1.90 14.69 10.13
CA ALA A 62 -1.23 13.58 10.80
C ALA A 62 -0.31 12.81 9.84
N TRP A 63 -0.60 12.77 8.53
CA TRP A 63 0.29 12.18 7.52
C TRP A 63 1.35 13.14 6.96
N LYS A 64 0.99 14.40 6.76
CA LYS A 64 1.85 15.40 6.09
C LYS A 64 3.04 15.85 6.94
N THR A 65 3.04 15.56 8.23
CA THR A 65 4.21 15.80 9.09
C THR A 65 5.40 14.95 8.66
N PRO A 66 6.62 15.52 8.58
CA PRO A 66 7.84 14.75 8.33
C PRO A 66 8.12 13.69 9.40
N ALA A 67 7.62 13.89 10.63
CA ALA A 67 7.83 13.00 11.76
C ALA A 67 6.91 11.76 11.78
N HIS A 68 6.11 11.55 10.73
CA HIS A 68 5.22 10.39 10.67
C HIS A 68 6.03 9.09 10.70
N PRO A 69 5.70 8.10 11.56
CA PRO A 69 6.55 6.91 11.79
C PRO A 69 6.93 6.16 10.50
N LEU A 70 5.99 6.01 9.56
CA LEU A 70 6.24 5.32 8.28
C LEU A 70 7.17 6.07 7.31
N ARG A 71 7.46 7.36 7.54
CA ARG A 71 8.47 8.12 6.75
C ARG A 71 9.89 7.77 7.18
N SER A 72 10.09 7.52 8.47
CA SER A 72 11.39 7.17 9.07
C SER A 72 11.62 5.67 9.24
N ASP A 73 10.57 4.84 9.10
CA ASP A 73 10.69 3.38 9.20
C ASP A 73 11.61 2.84 8.09
N ALA A 74 12.76 2.27 8.50
CA ALA A 74 13.78 1.76 7.59
C ALA A 74 13.28 0.62 6.68
N ARG A 75 12.19 -0.06 7.03
CA ARG A 75 11.58 -1.13 6.23
C ARG A 75 10.82 -0.56 5.03
N PHE A 76 10.26 0.65 5.16
CA PHE A 76 9.33 1.23 4.18
C PHE A 76 9.80 2.55 3.58
N GLN A 77 10.24 3.49 4.41
CA GLN A 77 10.65 4.85 4.03
C GLN A 77 9.67 5.47 3.03
N LEU A 78 8.42 5.66 3.45
CA LEU A 78 7.35 6.11 2.55
C LEU A 78 7.53 7.58 2.18
N GLY A 79 7.54 7.86 0.87
CA GLY A 79 7.50 9.22 0.34
C GLY A 79 6.09 9.81 0.29
N GLY A 80 5.10 8.97 -0.05
CA GLY A 80 3.72 9.38 -0.34
C GLY A 80 2.71 8.24 -0.15
N ILE A 81 1.44 8.58 -0.29
CA ILE A 81 0.32 7.62 -0.39
C ILE A 81 -0.49 7.97 -1.65
N PRO A 82 -1.05 6.99 -2.37
CA PRO A 82 -0.98 5.55 -2.10
C PRO A 82 0.40 4.95 -2.42
N THR A 83 0.88 4.01 -1.59
CA THR A 83 2.06 3.20 -1.89
C THR A 83 1.75 1.72 -1.69
N LEU A 84 1.85 0.93 -2.76
CA LEU A 84 1.79 -0.53 -2.73
C LEU A 84 3.20 -1.10 -2.56
N VAL A 85 3.39 -1.97 -1.58
CA VAL A 85 4.63 -2.65 -1.25
C VAL A 85 4.47 -4.13 -1.50
N TYR A 86 5.42 -4.75 -2.20
CA TYR A 86 5.62 -6.18 -2.16
C TYR A 86 6.53 -6.51 -0.98
N TRP A 87 5.97 -7.14 0.04
CA TRP A 87 6.65 -7.57 1.25
C TRP A 87 7.22 -8.96 1.02
N LYS A 88 8.52 -9.13 1.27
CA LYS A 88 9.23 -10.41 1.14
C LYS A 88 10.51 -10.44 1.96
N GLY A 89 10.72 -11.51 2.72
CA GLY A 89 11.91 -11.70 3.54
C GLY A 89 12.06 -10.65 4.62
N GLY A 90 10.95 -10.21 5.21
CA GLY A 90 10.93 -9.20 6.29
C GLY A 90 11.27 -7.77 5.84
N LYS A 91 11.16 -7.45 4.54
CA LYS A 91 11.44 -6.12 3.99
C LYS A 91 10.53 -5.77 2.81
N ALA A 92 10.47 -4.48 2.48
CA ALA A 92 9.89 -4.01 1.22
C ALA A 92 10.80 -4.40 0.04
N ALA A 93 10.47 -5.50 -0.64
CA ALA A 93 11.24 -5.99 -1.79
C ALA A 93 10.99 -5.17 -3.06
N ALA A 94 9.80 -4.60 -3.22
CA ALA A 94 9.47 -3.63 -4.27
C ALA A 94 8.39 -2.65 -3.81
N LYS A 95 8.32 -1.47 -4.43
CA LYS A 95 7.31 -0.43 -4.14
C LYS A 95 6.74 0.16 -5.43
N LEU A 96 5.47 0.51 -5.42
CA LEU A 96 4.74 1.24 -6.46
C LEU A 96 3.99 2.40 -5.79
N GLY A 97 4.38 3.64 -6.09
CA GLY A 97 3.82 4.84 -5.46
C GLY A 97 3.51 5.92 -6.49
N ALA A 98 4.56 6.53 -7.06
CA ALA A 98 4.45 7.63 -8.02
C ALA A 98 3.58 7.29 -9.25
N GLU A 99 3.53 6.03 -9.67
CA GLU A 99 2.67 5.56 -10.76
C GLU A 99 1.20 5.50 -10.35
N LEU A 100 0.89 5.12 -9.11
CA LEU A 100 -0.49 5.14 -8.59
C LEU A 100 -0.96 6.58 -8.40
N GLU A 101 -0.09 7.46 -7.86
CA GLU A 101 -0.36 8.89 -7.71
C GLU A 101 -0.62 9.55 -9.07
N ARG A 102 0.22 9.28 -10.08
CA ARG A 102 0.09 9.88 -11.43
C ARG A 102 -0.99 9.24 -12.30
N ALA A 103 -1.57 8.11 -11.93
CA ALA A 103 -2.61 7.46 -12.71
C ALA A 103 -3.86 8.36 -12.79
N PRO A 104 -4.25 8.87 -13.96
CA PRO A 104 -5.34 9.85 -14.06
C PRO A 104 -6.73 9.25 -13.85
N THR A 105 -6.86 7.93 -13.95
CA THR A 105 -8.14 7.21 -13.86
C THR A 105 -7.99 5.92 -13.06
N THR A 106 -9.12 5.36 -12.62
CA THR A 106 -9.17 4.02 -11.98
C THR A 106 -8.64 2.93 -12.92
N ALA A 107 -8.91 3.03 -14.22
CA ALA A 107 -8.41 2.09 -15.24
C ALA A 107 -6.88 2.17 -15.37
N ALA A 108 -6.31 3.37 -15.38
CA ALA A 108 -4.85 3.54 -15.40
C ALA A 108 -4.23 3.00 -14.10
N ALA A 109 -4.86 3.23 -12.94
CA ALA A 109 -4.42 2.67 -11.67
C ALA A 109 -4.44 1.13 -11.68
N ALA A 110 -5.47 0.53 -12.30
CA ALA A 110 -5.57 -0.92 -12.48
C ALA A 110 -4.46 -1.47 -13.38
N GLN A 111 -4.13 -0.78 -14.47
CA GLN A 111 -3.05 -1.20 -15.36
C GLN A 111 -1.70 -1.23 -14.63
N VAL A 112 -1.35 -0.16 -13.90
CA VAL A 112 -0.06 -0.10 -13.19
C VAL A 112 -0.01 -1.06 -11.99
N ALA A 113 -1.13 -1.23 -11.27
CA ALA A 113 -1.21 -2.19 -10.17
C ALA A 113 -1.07 -3.64 -10.67
N ALA A 114 -1.78 -4.01 -11.74
CA ALA A 114 -1.68 -5.33 -12.34
C ALA A 114 -0.27 -5.62 -12.89
N ALA A 115 0.36 -4.63 -13.54
CA ALA A 115 1.73 -4.76 -14.02
C ALA A 115 2.72 -4.99 -12.87
N PHE A 116 2.60 -4.23 -11.78
CA PHE A 116 3.44 -4.39 -10.60
C PHE A 116 3.23 -5.75 -9.93
N VAL A 117 1.99 -6.17 -9.75
CA VAL A 117 1.68 -7.47 -9.12
C VAL A 117 2.21 -8.63 -9.97
N LYS A 118 2.03 -8.57 -11.29
CA LYS A 118 2.58 -9.57 -12.22
C LYS A 118 4.10 -9.66 -12.17
N ALA A 119 4.79 -8.55 -11.95
CA ALA A 119 6.25 -8.51 -11.84
C ALA A 119 6.78 -9.05 -10.50
N ASN A 120 5.92 -9.23 -9.49
CA ASN A 120 6.31 -9.59 -8.12
C ASN A 120 5.41 -10.71 -7.53
N PRO A 121 5.44 -11.93 -8.09
CA PRO A 121 4.53 -13.01 -7.68
C PRO A 121 4.70 -13.47 -6.22
#